data_AF-A0A7J9HDZ0-F1
#
_entry.id   AF-A0A7J9HDZ0-F1
#
_cell.length_a   1.000
_cell.length_b   1.000
_cell.length_c   1.000
_cell.angle_alpha   90.00
_cell.angle_beta   90.00
_cell.angle_gamma   90.00
#
_symmetry.space_group_name_H-M   'P 1'
#
loop_
_entity.id
_entity.type
_entity.pdbx_description
1 polymer ?
#
loop_
_entity_poly.entity_id
_entity_poly.type
_entity_poly.pdbx_seq_one_letter_code
_entity_poly.pdbx_strand_id
1 'polypeptide(L)'
;LSDILSALGPWKVIEHKPYDHKADVFSFGVVLWEMLTGKLPYENLTPLQAAVGVVQKGLRPVIPQHTRPKFVELLERCWQQDPSLRPEFSEITNLLEDLANKKKADWQKVNHEEHMKQLLLQESRKMEF
;
A
#
# COMPACT_ATOMS: atom_id res chain seq x y z
N LEU A 1 11.64 5.81 14.16
CA LEU A 1 10.98 6.75 13.22
C LEU A 1 11.08 8.20 13.71
N SER A 2 10.82 8.49 15.00
CA SER A 2 11.15 9.79 15.61
C SER A 2 12.63 10.15 15.52
N ASP A 3 13.51 9.17 15.73
CA ASP A 3 14.95 9.43 15.90
C ASP A 3 15.67 9.70 14.57
N ILE A 4 15.10 9.18 13.46
CA ILE A 4 15.57 9.48 12.10
C ILE A 4 15.28 10.95 11.74
N LEU A 5 14.14 11.49 12.21
CA LEU A 5 13.74 12.88 11.97
C LEU A 5 14.50 13.87 12.86
N SER A 6 14.92 13.45 14.06
CA SER A 6 15.69 14.29 14.99
C SER A 6 17.15 14.50 14.56
N ALA A 7 17.76 13.55 13.86
CA ALA A 7 19.16 13.65 13.41
C ALA A 7 19.40 14.72 12.32
N LEU A 8 18.34 15.25 11.70
CA LEU A 8 18.38 16.35 10.73
C LEU A 8 18.17 17.74 11.37
N GLY A 9 18.12 17.79 12.70
CA GLY A 9 17.79 18.97 13.53
C GLY A 9 18.50 20.29 13.19
N PRO A 10 19.80 20.36 12.85
CA PRO A 10 20.43 21.66 12.59
C PRO A 10 19.98 22.33 11.28
N TRP A 11 19.33 21.62 10.35
CA TRP A 11 18.77 22.23 9.13
C TRP A 11 17.35 22.78 9.29
N LYS A 12 16.69 22.49 10.43
CA LYS A 12 15.27 22.83 10.67
C LYS A 12 15.04 24.28 11.13
N VAL A 13 16.10 25.08 11.27
CA VAL A 13 16.04 26.42 11.89
C VAL A 13 16.23 27.58 10.89
N ILE A 14 16.40 27.33 9.58
CA ILE A 14 16.68 28.43 8.61
C ILE A 14 15.59 28.64 7.53
N GLU A 15 14.60 27.77 7.37
CA GLU A 15 13.48 28.07 6.45
C GLU A 15 12.15 27.65 7.04
N HIS A 16 11.18 28.57 7.02
CA HIS A 16 9.75 28.31 7.10
C HIS A 16 9.28 27.45 5.90
N LYS A 17 9.86 26.27 5.69
CA LYS A 17 9.29 25.28 4.79
C LYS A 17 8.11 24.64 5.50
N PRO A 18 6.88 24.72 4.93
CA PRO A 18 5.74 24.04 5.52
C PRO A 18 6.08 22.56 5.68
N TYR A 19 5.65 21.98 6.79
CA TYR A 19 5.72 20.55 7.03
C TYR A 19 5.13 19.83 5.80
N ASP A 20 5.96 19.10 5.07
CA ASP A 20 5.56 18.47 3.82
C ASP A 20 4.97 17.10 4.12
N HIS A 21 3.63 17.01 4.10
CA HIS A 21 2.85 15.78 4.34
C HIS A 21 3.26 14.64 3.39
N LYS A 22 4.01 14.93 2.33
CA LYS A 22 4.62 13.94 1.45
C LYS A 22 5.63 13.03 2.16
N ALA A 23 6.23 13.45 3.27
CA ALA A 23 7.03 12.57 4.12
C ALA A 23 6.17 11.50 4.82
N ASP A 24 4.94 11.86 5.21
CA ASP A 24 3.97 10.92 5.77
C ASP A 24 3.46 9.94 4.71
N VAL A 25 3.28 10.39 3.46
CA VAL A 25 2.93 9.51 2.33
C VAL A 25 4.02 8.46 2.09
N PHE A 26 5.29 8.85 2.17
CA PHE A 26 6.40 7.89 2.07
C PHE A 26 6.32 6.84 3.19
N SER A 27 6.16 7.30 4.43
CA SER A 27 6.09 6.44 5.61
C SER A 27 4.89 5.51 5.56
N PHE A 28 3.74 6.00 5.08
CA PHE A 28 2.55 5.19 4.81
C PHE A 28 2.85 4.06 3.81
N GLY A 29 3.56 4.35 2.72
CA GLY A 29 3.97 3.32 1.77
C GLY A 29 4.80 2.21 2.46
N VAL A 30 5.72 2.59 3.36
CA VAL A 30 6.57 1.62 4.11
C VAL A 30 5.72 0.71 4.98
N VAL A 31 4.76 1.28 5.70
CA VAL A 31 3.80 0.54 6.52
C VAL A 31 2.90 -0.36 5.67
N LEU A 32 2.41 0.13 4.52
CA LEU A 32 1.60 -0.67 3.61
C LEU A 32 2.38 -1.89 3.10
N TRP A 33 3.67 -1.71 2.78
CA TRP A 33 4.53 -2.83 2.38
C TRP A 33 4.75 -3.84 3.51
N GLU A 34 4.96 -3.36 4.74
CA GLU A 34 5.07 -4.21 5.93
C GLU A 34 3.78 -5.01 6.13
N MET A 35 2.60 -4.40 5.99
CA MET A 35 1.30 -5.09 6.07
C MET A 35 1.11 -6.14 4.97
N LEU A 36 1.58 -5.86 3.75
CA LEU A 36 1.45 -6.79 2.61
C LEU A 36 2.39 -8.00 2.74
N THR A 37 3.55 -7.82 3.37
CA THR A 37 4.60 -8.84 3.42
C THR A 37 4.73 -9.54 4.76
N GLY A 38 4.27 -8.90 5.85
CA GLY A 38 4.50 -9.33 7.23
C GLY A 38 5.97 -9.28 7.66
N LYS A 39 6.82 -8.53 6.95
CA LYS A 39 8.27 -8.44 7.18
C LYS A 39 8.67 -7.06 7.65
N LEU A 40 9.78 -6.98 8.38
CA LEU A 40 10.32 -5.69 8.78
C LEU A 40 11.01 -5.05 7.58
N PRO A 41 10.76 -3.76 7.30
CA PRO A 41 11.49 -3.06 6.26
C PRO A 41 12.94 -2.85 6.72
N TYR A 42 13.89 -3.16 5.84
CA TYR A 42 15.32 -2.93 6.07
C TYR A 42 15.91 -3.67 7.28
N GLU A 43 15.49 -4.91 7.55
CA GLU A 43 15.89 -5.75 8.71
C GLU A 43 17.39 -5.73 9.08
N ASN A 44 18.27 -5.57 8.10
CA ASN A 44 19.72 -5.61 8.29
C ASN A 44 20.39 -4.22 8.42
N LEU A 45 19.61 -3.14 8.52
CA LEU A 45 20.12 -1.78 8.58
C LEU A 45 19.72 -1.09 9.89
N THR A 46 20.63 -0.29 10.44
CA THR A 46 20.26 0.67 11.48
C THR A 46 19.32 1.74 10.92
N PRO A 47 18.50 2.40 11.77
CA PRO A 47 17.63 3.49 11.34
C PRO A 47 18.34 4.58 10.52
N LEU A 48 19.55 4.95 10.92
CA LEU A 48 20.36 5.94 10.20
C LEU A 48 20.83 5.42 8.83
N GLN A 49 21.30 4.18 8.75
CA GLN A 49 21.70 3.57 7.47
C GLN A 49 20.52 3.45 6.51
N ALA A 50 19.33 3.07 7.00
CA ALA A 50 18.12 3.02 6.19
C ALA A 50 17.75 4.41 5.66
N ALA A 51 17.76 5.43 6.51
CA ALA A 51 17.47 6.81 6.11
C ALA A 51 18.45 7.32 5.04
N VAL A 52 19.75 7.13 5.26
CA VAL A 52 20.79 7.50 4.30
C VAL A 52 20.62 6.71 2.99
N GLY A 53 20.34 5.41 3.06
CA GLY A 53 20.08 4.57 1.89
C GLY A 53 18.87 5.06 1.09
N VAL A 54 17.77 5.40 1.76
CA VAL A 54 16.55 5.91 1.13
C VAL A 54 16.82 7.23 0.41
N VAL A 55 17.49 8.17 1.08
CA VAL A 55 17.71 9.54 0.58
C VAL A 55 18.78 9.59 -0.50
N GLN A 56 19.93 8.92 -0.29
CA GLN A 56 21.10 9.06 -1.16
C GLN A 56 21.20 7.98 -2.24
N LYS A 57 20.68 6.78 -1.96
CA LYS A 57 20.82 5.61 -2.86
C LYS A 57 19.50 5.16 -3.47
N GLY A 58 18.39 5.85 -3.17
CA GLY A 58 17.07 5.45 -3.64
C GLY A 58 16.65 4.08 -3.11
N LEU A 59 17.15 3.66 -1.93
CA LEU A 59 16.80 2.36 -1.35
C LEU A 59 15.29 2.26 -1.11
N ARG A 60 14.67 1.16 -1.54
CA ARG A 60 13.24 0.86 -1.35
C ARG A 60 13.06 -0.61 -0.92
N PRO A 61 11.97 -0.95 -0.22
CA PRO A 61 11.65 -2.34 0.10
C PRO A 61 11.38 -3.14 -1.18
N VAL A 62 11.82 -4.40 -1.21
CA VAL A 62 11.61 -5.29 -2.36
C VAL A 62 10.15 -5.72 -2.40
N ILE A 63 9.46 -5.45 -3.52
CA ILE A 63 8.07 -5.85 -3.72
C ILE A 63 8.03 -7.32 -4.18
N PRO A 64 7.33 -8.23 -3.48
CA PRO A 64 7.18 -9.61 -3.92
C PRO A 64 6.46 -9.71 -5.27
N GLN A 65 6.84 -10.68 -6.11
CA GLN A 65 6.27 -10.87 -7.46
C GLN A 65 4.76 -11.15 -7.46
N HIS A 66 4.23 -11.73 -6.38
CA HIS A 66 2.80 -12.03 -6.25
C HIS A 66 1.96 -10.86 -5.72
N THR A 67 2.57 -9.70 -5.51
CA THR A 67 1.85 -8.48 -5.11
C THR A 67 0.91 -8.03 -6.23
N ARG A 68 -0.35 -7.73 -5.93
CA ARG A 68 -1.31 -7.27 -6.95
C ARG A 68 -0.79 -5.99 -7.62
N PRO A 69 -0.90 -5.84 -8.96
CA PRO A 69 -0.35 -4.70 -9.69
C PRO A 69 -0.75 -3.33 -9.14
N LYS A 70 -2.00 -3.20 -8.65
CA LYS A 70 -2.49 -1.95 -8.05
C LYS A 70 -1.78 -1.56 -6.75
N PHE A 71 -1.33 -2.52 -5.96
CA PHE A 71 -0.51 -2.25 -4.79
C PHE A 71 0.93 -1.94 -5.17
N VAL A 72 1.47 -2.59 -6.22
CA VAL A 72 2.81 -2.26 -6.76
C VAL A 72 2.85 -0.79 -7.19
N GLU A 73 1.89 -0.38 -8.02
CA GLU A 73 1.73 0.99 -8.50
C GLU A 73 1.64 2.00 -7.34
N LEU A 74 0.81 1.69 -6.32
CA LEU A 74 0.64 2.55 -5.16
C LEU A 74 1.95 2.68 -4.35
N LEU A 75 2.64 1.58 -4.07
CA LEU A 75 3.89 1.59 -3.31
C LEU A 75 4.98 2.40 -4.03
N GLU A 76 5.14 2.19 -5.33
CA GLU A 76 6.11 2.92 -6.16
C GLU A 76 5.81 4.42 -6.21
N ARG A 77 4.52 4.80 -6.27
CA ARG A 77 4.09 6.21 -6.19
C ARG A 77 4.34 6.81 -4.81
N CYS A 78 4.04 6.10 -3.73
CA CYS A 78 4.27 6.58 -2.35
C CYS A 78 5.75 6.85 -2.06
N TRP A 79 6.66 6.11 -2.68
CA TRP A 79 8.10 6.25 -2.45
C TRP A 79 8.90 6.93 -3.55
N GLN A 80 8.24 7.75 -4.39
CA GLN A 80 8.97 8.58 -5.35
C GLN A 80 10.04 9.42 -4.64
N GLN A 81 11.21 9.51 -5.29
CA GLN A 81 12.34 10.28 -4.75
C GLN A 81 11.96 11.76 -4.64
N ASP A 82 11.33 12.29 -5.68
CA ASP A 82 10.71 13.61 -5.68
C ASP A 82 9.40 13.58 -4.87
N PRO A 83 9.29 14.34 -3.75
CA PRO A 83 8.07 14.42 -2.95
C PRO A 83 6.85 14.91 -3.74
N SER A 84 7.04 15.75 -4.76
CA SER A 84 5.94 16.31 -5.56
C SER A 84 5.21 15.27 -6.41
N LEU A 85 5.90 14.18 -6.77
CA LEU A 85 5.35 13.07 -7.54
C LEU A 85 4.59 12.05 -6.68
N ARG A 86 4.69 12.16 -5.35
CA ARG A 86 3.95 11.29 -4.43
C ARG A 86 2.47 11.68 -4.45
N PRO A 87 1.54 10.71 -4.34
CA PRO A 87 0.11 11.00 -4.35
C PRO A 87 -0.32 11.80 -3.13
N GLU A 88 -1.47 12.47 -3.22
CA GLU A 88 -2.19 12.96 -2.06
C GLU A 88 -2.87 11.81 -1.31
N PHE A 89 -3.04 11.93 0.00
CA PHE A 89 -3.75 10.90 0.78
C PHE A 89 -5.17 10.65 0.28
N SER A 90 -5.85 11.67 -0.25
CA SER A 90 -7.16 11.53 -0.88
C SER A 90 -7.13 10.57 -2.09
N GLU A 91 -6.08 10.61 -2.90
CA GLU A 91 -5.90 9.65 -4.00
C GLU A 91 -5.66 8.24 -3.48
N ILE A 92 -4.86 8.11 -2.41
CA ILE A 92 -4.58 6.82 -1.77
C ILE A 92 -5.86 6.20 -1.22
N THR A 93 -6.65 6.96 -0.45
CA THR A 93 -7.90 6.46 0.14
C THR A 93 -8.90 6.07 -0.93
N ASN A 94 -9.07 6.88 -1.97
CA ASN A 94 -9.97 6.56 -3.09
C ASN A 94 -9.56 5.24 -3.77
N LEU A 95 -8.26 5.05 -4.04
CA LEU A 95 -7.76 3.80 -4.62
C LEU A 95 -8.05 2.59 -3.72
N LEU A 96 -7.81 2.72 -2.41
CA LEU A 96 -8.01 1.64 -1.45
C LEU A 96 -9.50 1.27 -1.30
N GLU A 97 -10.38 2.27 -1.28
CA GLU A 97 -11.83 2.08 -1.26
C GLU A 97 -12.32 1.37 -2.52
N ASP A 98 -11.85 1.78 -3.70
CA ASP A 98 -12.17 1.12 -4.97
C ASP A 98 -11.75 -0.36 -4.96
N LEU A 99 -10.57 -0.66 -4.43
CA LEU A 99 -10.08 -2.03 -4.31
C LEU A 99 -10.92 -2.85 -3.31
N ALA A 100 -11.33 -2.25 -2.20
CA ALA A 100 -12.19 -2.90 -1.21
C ALA A 100 -13.60 -3.18 -1.76
N ASN A 101 -14.18 -2.21 -2.47
CA ASN A 101 -15.53 -2.30 -3.04
C ASN A 101 -15.60 -3.31 -4.19
N LYS A 102 -14.60 -3.35 -5.07
CA LYS A 102 -14.50 -4.37 -6.14
C LYS A 102 -14.48 -5.77 -5.56
N LYS A 103 -13.65 -5.99 -4.53
CA LYS A 103 -13.58 -7.27 -3.83
C LYS A 103 -14.96 -7.67 -3.30
N LYS A 104 -15.65 -6.77 -2.59
CA LYS A 104 -17.00 -7.03 -2.05
C LYS A 104 -18.00 -7.44 -3.14
N ALA A 105 -18.00 -6.73 -4.25
CA ALA A 105 -18.88 -7.05 -5.38
C ALA A 105 -18.57 -8.44 -5.98
N ASP A 106 -17.30 -8.79 -6.11
CA ASP A 106 -16.88 -10.09 -6.64
C ASP A 106 -17.33 -11.25 -5.72
N TRP A 107 -17.15 -11.13 -4.40
CA TRP A 107 -17.65 -12.14 -3.44
C TRP A 107 -19.17 -12.27 -3.48
N GLN A 108 -19.90 -11.17 -3.66
CA GLN A 108 -21.35 -11.21 -3.78
C GLN A 108 -21.82 -11.92 -5.06
N LYS A 109 -21.14 -11.69 -6.19
CA LYS A 109 -21.42 -12.40 -7.45
C LYS A 109 -21.18 -13.89 -7.32
N VAL A 110 -20.04 -14.29 -6.77
CA VAL A 110 -19.70 -15.71 -6.55
C VAL A 110 -20.76 -16.39 -5.68
N ASN A 111 -21.17 -15.75 -4.58
CA ASN A 111 -22.24 -16.30 -3.72
C ASN A 111 -23.58 -16.43 -4.46
N HIS A 112 -23.94 -15.46 -5.31
CA HIS A 112 -25.17 -15.50 -6.08
C HIS A 112 -25.15 -16.61 -7.15
N GLU A 113 -24.06 -16.72 -7.93
CA GLU A 113 -23.89 -17.78 -8.94
C GLU A 113 -23.96 -19.17 -8.31
N GLU A 114 -23.31 -19.37 -7.17
CA GLU A 114 -23.32 -20.67 -6.49
C GLU A 114 -24.71 -21.03 -5.96
N HIS A 115 -25.46 -20.04 -5.47
CA HIS A 115 -26.86 -20.24 -5.09
C HIS A 115 -27.74 -20.62 -6.29
N MET A 116 -27.56 -19.95 -7.45
CA MET A 116 -28.30 -20.27 -8.66
C MET A 116 -28.01 -21.68 -9.19
N LYS A 117 -26.74 -22.12 -9.15
CA LYS A 117 -26.37 -23.50 -9.50
C LYS A 117 -27.07 -24.52 -8.60
N GLN A 118 -27.19 -24.24 -7.30
CA GLN A 118 -27.89 -25.13 -6.37
C GLN A 118 -29.39 -25.23 -6.69
N LEU A 119 -30.04 -24.12 -7.02
CA LEU A 119 -31.45 -24.10 -7.42
C LEU A 119 -31.68 -24.89 -8.72
N LEU A 120 -30.87 -24.65 -9.76
CA LEU A 120 -30.96 -25.38 -11.02
C LEU A 120 -30.73 -26.89 -10.84
N LEU A 121 -29.80 -27.29 -9.96
CA LEU A 121 -29.56 -28.70 -9.64
C LEU A 121 -30.73 -29.33 -8.86
N GLN A 122 -31.40 -28.57 -7.99
CA GLN A 122 -32.63 -29.02 -7.33
C GLN A 122 -33.77 -29.17 -8.33
N GLU A 123 -33.91 -28.25 -9.27
CA GLU A 123 -34.98 -28.27 -10.28
C GLU A 123 -34.78 -29.38 -11.31
N SER A 124 -33.54 -29.61 -11.73
CA SER A 124 -33.16 -30.75 -12.59
C SER A 124 -33.50 -32.09 -11.94
N ARG A 125 -33.19 -32.24 -10.63
CA ARG A 125 -33.55 -33.46 -9.87
C ARG A 125 -35.05 -33.68 -9.71
N LYS A 126 -35.87 -32.63 -9.76
CA LYS A 126 -37.34 -32.75 -9.70
C LYS A 126 -37.94 -33.24 -11.01
N MET A 127 -37.25 -33.09 -12.13
CA MET A 127 -37.71 -33.52 -13.46
C MET A 127 -37.32 -34.95 -13.84
N GLU A 128 -36.50 -35.62 -13.02
CA GLU A 128 -36.09 -37.02 -13.22
C GLU A 128 -37.04 -38.04 -12.55
N PHE A 129 -38.15 -37.56 -11.96
CA PHE A 129 -39.24 -38.35 -11.36
C PHE A 129 -40.59 -37.96 -11.97
#